data_AF-A0A5C7KZX4-F1
#
_entry.id   AF-A0A5C7KZX4-F1
#
_cell.length_a   1.000
_cell.length_b   1.000
_cell.length_c   1.000
_cell.angle_alpha   90.00
_cell.angle_beta   90.00
_cell.angle_gamma   90.00
#
_symmetry.space_group_name_H-M   'P 1'
#
loop_
_entity.id
_entity.type
_entity.pdbx_description
1 polymer ?
#
loop_
_entity_poly.entity_id
_entity_poly.type
_entity_poly.pdbx_seq_one_letter_code
_entity_poly.pdbx_strand_id
1 'polypeptide(L)'
;MADIQPLLIFDSGVGGFSILKHLLHKSFPIVYFADQKFFPYGDKDVEWVRHRLSTLSKEFSRFDPKAVVLACNTGTVSAIDDIRKLLSCPVFGVEPVTKMLSKYSLPVVWATKVTSESIKAKMLRESHAKQVQYYTPSGLANAIEDMDEVLIDNILKQAKQELGNVSAIGLSCTHYPLIESKIRQTFPKSVVLDPSIYVVRHILNTLNLSASQRVAHNSTIQYHTTGTMLKLDNQIKHYMYEHRTVPQK
;
A
#
# COMPACT_ATOMS: atom_id res chain seq x y z
N MET A 1 11.74 -16.49 26.50
CA MET A 1 10.49 -15.94 25.93
C MET A 1 10.41 -16.49 24.52
N ALA A 2 9.30 -17.10 24.11
CA ALA A 2 9.20 -17.63 22.75
C ALA A 2 9.46 -16.49 21.76
N ASP A 3 10.43 -16.66 20.87
CA ASP A 3 10.74 -15.69 19.81
C ASP A 3 9.48 -15.51 18.95
N ILE A 4 8.81 -14.37 19.11
CA ILE A 4 7.64 -14.07 18.27
C ILE A 4 8.19 -13.57 16.95
N GLN A 5 8.13 -14.41 15.92
CA GLN A 5 8.51 -14.04 14.56
C GLN A 5 7.72 -12.80 14.08
N PRO A 6 8.36 -11.82 13.43
CA PRO A 6 7.70 -10.59 13.02
C PRO A 6 6.80 -10.77 11.79
N LEU A 7 5.83 -9.87 11.65
CA LEU A 7 5.21 -9.61 10.35
C LEU A 7 6.09 -8.61 9.59
N LEU A 8 6.65 -9.02 8.45
CA LEU A 8 7.45 -8.12 7.61
C LEU A 8 6.55 -7.46 6.58
N ILE A 9 6.47 -6.14 6.59
CA ILE A 9 5.76 -5.32 5.61
C ILE A 9 6.78 -4.65 4.72
N PHE A 10 6.76 -5.01 3.44
CA PHE A 10 7.60 -4.42 2.43
C PHE A 10 6.82 -3.45 1.55
N ASP A 11 7.40 -2.28 1.26
CA ASP A 11 6.95 -1.40 0.17
C ASP A 11 8.17 -0.86 -0.61
N SER A 12 7.94 -0.44 -1.85
CA SER A 12 8.97 0.26 -2.65
C SER A 12 9.36 1.62 -2.04
N GLY A 13 8.45 2.24 -1.28
CA GLY A 13 8.65 3.52 -0.60
C GLY A 13 7.90 3.54 0.74
N VAL A 14 7.22 4.65 1.07
CA VAL A 14 6.44 4.78 2.31
C VAL A 14 4.95 4.47 2.18
N GLY A 15 4.48 4.09 0.98
CA GLY A 15 3.09 3.75 0.75
C GLY A 15 2.56 2.66 1.71
N GLY A 16 3.41 1.71 2.11
CA GLY A 16 3.06 0.64 3.03
C GLY A 16 2.59 1.11 4.41
N PHE A 17 2.81 2.39 4.77
CA PHE A 17 2.19 3.01 5.94
C PHE A 17 0.67 2.95 5.93
N SER A 18 0.04 2.92 4.74
CA SER A 18 -1.40 2.69 4.60
C SER A 18 -1.87 1.35 5.18
N ILE A 19 -1.04 0.33 5.16
CA ILE A 19 -1.32 -0.96 5.82
C ILE A 19 -0.87 -0.92 7.28
N LEU A 20 0.32 -0.39 7.55
CA LEU A 20 0.91 -0.32 8.89
C LEU A 20 0.03 0.43 9.89
N LYS A 21 -0.63 1.52 9.48
CA LYS A 21 -1.56 2.31 10.33
C LYS A 21 -2.65 1.45 10.98
N HIS A 22 -3.12 0.41 10.28
CA HIS A 22 -4.14 -0.52 10.79
C HIS A 22 -3.58 -1.61 11.71
N LEU A 23 -2.25 -1.70 11.85
CA LEU A 23 -1.55 -2.71 12.66
C LEU A 23 -0.89 -2.12 13.92
N LEU A 24 -0.84 -0.79 14.07
CA LEU A 24 -0.20 -0.12 15.21
C LEU A 24 -0.69 -0.60 16.59
N HIS A 25 -1.94 -1.01 16.70
CA HIS A 25 -2.56 -1.44 17.96
C HIS A 25 -2.44 -2.95 18.22
N LYS A 26 -1.69 -3.69 17.39
CA LYS A 26 -1.53 -5.14 17.52
C LYS A 26 -0.30 -5.49 18.36
N SER A 27 -0.41 -6.57 19.14
CA SER A 27 0.63 -7.01 20.10
C SER A 27 1.59 -8.03 19.49
N PHE A 28 2.09 -7.80 18.27
CA PHE A 28 3.12 -8.64 17.63
C PHE A 28 4.20 -7.77 16.97
N PRO A 29 5.45 -8.25 16.87
CA PRO A 29 6.54 -7.49 16.28
C PRO A 29 6.31 -7.30 14.79
N ILE A 30 6.69 -6.12 14.29
CA ILE A 30 6.55 -5.74 12.89
C ILE A 30 7.90 -5.24 12.40
N VAL A 31 8.31 -5.71 11.22
CA VAL A 31 9.42 -5.12 10.46
C VAL A 31 8.81 -4.35 9.29
N TYR A 32 9.02 -3.05 9.24
CA TYR A 32 8.67 -2.25 8.07
C TYR A 32 9.92 -2.01 7.22
N PHE A 33 9.91 -2.45 5.97
CA PHE A 33 11.03 -2.34 5.05
C PHE A 33 10.62 -1.52 3.82
N ALA A 34 11.27 -0.38 3.60
CA ALA A 34 11.05 0.47 2.43
C ALA A 34 12.26 0.46 1.46
N ASP A 35 12.05 0.12 0.20
CA ASP A 35 13.12 0.14 -0.81
C ASP A 35 13.35 1.53 -1.44
N GLN A 36 13.38 2.59 -0.61
CA GLN A 36 13.30 3.98 -1.07
C GLN A 36 14.40 4.40 -2.05
N LYS A 37 15.57 3.77 -2.02
CA LYS A 37 16.65 4.06 -2.98
C LYS A 37 16.27 3.72 -4.42
N PHE A 38 15.32 2.80 -4.61
CA PHE A 38 14.87 2.35 -5.92
C PHE A 38 13.40 2.66 -6.21
N PHE A 39 12.75 3.42 -5.32
CA PHE A 39 11.46 4.02 -5.58
C PHE A 39 11.53 5.00 -6.77
N PRO A 40 10.45 5.16 -7.58
CA PRO A 40 9.22 4.37 -7.58
C PRO A 40 9.33 3.11 -8.44
N TYR A 41 8.70 2.01 -8.00
CA TYR A 41 8.59 0.81 -8.83
C TYR A 41 7.58 0.98 -9.97
N GLY A 42 6.63 1.91 -9.83
CA GLY A 42 5.60 2.21 -10.85
C GLY A 42 6.13 2.66 -12.21
N ASP A 43 7.40 3.08 -12.26
CA ASP A 43 8.08 3.57 -13.47
C ASP A 43 9.15 2.58 -13.99
N LYS A 44 9.22 1.38 -13.41
CA LYS A 44 10.20 0.35 -13.76
C LYS A 44 9.57 -0.77 -14.56
N ASP A 45 10.39 -1.45 -15.36
CA ASP A 45 9.97 -2.65 -16.06
C ASP A 45 9.67 -3.79 -15.09
N VAL A 46 8.70 -4.63 -15.46
CA VAL A 46 8.26 -5.78 -14.65
C VAL A 46 9.43 -6.72 -14.32
N GLU A 47 10.31 -7.01 -15.27
CA GLU A 47 11.49 -7.85 -15.05
C GLU A 47 12.50 -7.23 -14.08
N TRP A 48 12.68 -5.91 -14.14
CA TRP A 48 13.51 -5.20 -13.17
C TRP A 48 12.93 -5.35 -11.76
N VAL A 49 11.61 -5.17 -11.59
CA VAL A 49 10.92 -5.32 -10.31
C VAL A 49 11.03 -6.75 -9.78
N ARG A 50 10.86 -7.76 -10.65
CA ARG A 50 11.03 -9.18 -10.32
C ARG A 50 12.44 -9.49 -9.82
N HIS A 51 13.46 -9.03 -10.54
CA HIS A 51 14.86 -9.23 -10.14
C HIS A 51 15.18 -8.54 -8.80
N ARG A 52 14.69 -7.31 -8.61
CA ARG A 52 14.90 -6.56 -7.37
C ARG A 52 14.25 -7.25 -6.17
N LEU A 53 12.99 -7.68 -6.30
CA LEU A 53 12.29 -8.37 -5.22
C LEU A 53 12.88 -9.76 -4.94
N SER A 54 13.37 -10.46 -5.96
CA SER A 54 14.13 -11.71 -5.78
C SER A 54 15.40 -11.48 -4.94
N THR A 55 16.13 -10.39 -5.20
CA THR A 55 17.29 -10.00 -4.39
C THR A 55 16.90 -9.69 -2.95
N LEU A 56 15.83 -8.92 -2.75
CA LEU A 56 15.34 -8.54 -1.43
C LEU A 56 14.75 -9.72 -0.64
N SER A 57 14.25 -10.77 -1.30
CA SER A 57 13.76 -11.96 -0.61
C SER A 57 14.81 -12.60 0.30
N LYS A 58 16.09 -12.52 -0.08
CA LYS A 58 17.22 -13.00 0.74
C LYS A 58 17.38 -12.17 2.02
N GLU A 59 17.15 -10.87 1.94
CA GLU A 59 17.16 -9.97 3.10
C GLU A 59 15.92 -10.22 3.98
N PHE A 60 14.74 -10.43 3.38
CA PHE A 60 13.52 -10.74 4.12
C PHE A 60 13.67 -12.00 4.99
N SER A 61 14.31 -13.04 4.46
CA SER A 61 14.56 -14.28 5.21
C SER A 61 15.45 -14.10 6.44
N ARG A 62 16.30 -13.07 6.49
CA ARG A 62 17.17 -12.80 7.66
C ARG A 62 16.39 -12.33 8.89
N PHE A 63 15.18 -11.83 8.69
CA PHE A 63 14.29 -11.42 9.79
C PHE A 63 13.48 -12.58 10.37
N ASP A 64 13.61 -13.79 9.81
CA ASP A 64 12.80 -14.97 10.14
C ASP A 64 11.29 -14.63 10.29
N PRO A 65 10.65 -14.02 9.27
CA PRO A 65 9.31 -13.48 9.43
C PRO A 65 8.26 -14.58 9.49
N LYS A 66 7.24 -14.37 10.34
CA LYS A 66 6.04 -15.21 10.38
C LYS A 66 5.29 -15.18 9.05
N ALA A 67 5.31 -14.01 8.40
CA ALA A 67 4.79 -13.78 7.06
C ALA A 67 5.38 -12.50 6.47
N VAL A 68 5.35 -12.41 5.13
CA VAL A 68 5.70 -11.21 4.38
C VAL A 68 4.45 -10.59 3.75
N VAL A 69 4.31 -9.28 3.86
CA VAL A 69 3.30 -8.47 3.18
C VAL A 69 4.01 -7.63 2.13
N LEU A 70 3.81 -7.98 0.87
CA LEU A 70 4.25 -7.19 -0.27
C LEU A 70 3.22 -6.08 -0.51
N ALA A 71 3.36 -4.97 0.22
CA ALA A 71 2.39 -3.88 0.23
C ALA A 71 2.33 -3.15 -1.12
N CYS A 72 3.45 -2.97 -1.81
CA CYS A 72 3.48 -2.27 -3.09
C CYS A 72 2.60 -2.96 -4.15
N ASN A 73 1.57 -2.29 -4.67
CA ASN A 73 0.71 -2.83 -5.74
C ASN A 73 1.52 -3.23 -6.97
N THR A 74 2.44 -2.35 -7.41
CA THR A 74 3.33 -2.64 -8.54
C THR A 74 4.18 -3.89 -8.26
N GLY A 75 4.74 -4.00 -7.05
CA GLY A 75 5.52 -5.17 -6.64
C GLY A 75 4.68 -6.45 -6.67
N THR A 76 3.45 -6.38 -6.14
CA THR A 76 2.52 -7.52 -6.12
C THR A 76 2.18 -8.02 -7.51
N VAL A 77 1.71 -7.14 -8.40
CA VAL A 77 1.31 -7.58 -9.75
C VAL A 77 2.49 -8.06 -10.60
N SER A 78 3.72 -7.67 -10.24
CA SER A 78 4.92 -8.01 -11.01
C SER A 78 5.56 -9.33 -10.57
N ALA A 79 5.58 -9.63 -9.26
CA ALA A 79 6.49 -10.65 -8.74
C ALA A 79 5.94 -11.55 -7.61
N ILE A 80 4.69 -11.38 -7.16
CA ILE A 80 4.23 -12.11 -5.95
C ILE A 80 4.37 -13.62 -6.04
N ASP A 81 4.13 -14.21 -7.21
CA ASP A 81 4.22 -15.66 -7.39
C ASP A 81 5.66 -16.17 -7.37
N ASP A 82 6.64 -15.35 -7.74
CA ASP A 82 8.06 -15.69 -7.60
C ASP A 82 8.49 -15.59 -6.14
N ILE A 83 8.06 -14.53 -5.44
CA ILE A 83 8.40 -14.35 -4.03
C ILE A 83 7.81 -15.48 -3.17
N ARG A 84 6.62 -15.97 -3.49
CA ARG A 84 6.02 -17.16 -2.85
C ARG A 84 6.84 -18.45 -3.05
N LYS A 85 7.62 -18.56 -4.13
CA LYS A 85 8.49 -19.71 -4.37
C LYS A 85 9.83 -19.58 -3.66
N LEU A 86 10.27 -18.34 -3.40
CA LEU A 86 11.57 -18.04 -2.78
C LEU A 86 11.51 -18.02 -1.25
N LEU A 87 10.35 -17.72 -0.67
CA LEU A 87 10.16 -17.65 0.78
C LEU A 87 9.41 -18.89 1.30
N SER A 88 9.82 -19.37 2.47
CA SER A 88 9.16 -20.49 3.17
C SER A 88 7.92 -20.07 3.97
N CYS A 89 7.80 -18.78 4.30
CA CYS A 89 6.65 -18.24 5.02
C CYS A 89 5.52 -17.77 4.06
N PRO A 90 4.29 -17.61 4.55
CA PRO A 90 3.20 -17.03 3.77
C PRO A 90 3.53 -15.64 3.24
N VAL A 91 3.21 -15.41 1.96
CA VAL A 91 3.37 -14.10 1.30
C VAL A 91 2.00 -13.55 0.89
N PHE A 92 1.64 -12.44 1.51
CA PHE A 92 0.45 -11.65 1.21
C PHE A 92 0.82 -10.52 0.25
N GLY A 93 -0.08 -10.20 -0.67
CA GLY A 93 0.04 -9.03 -1.52
C GLY A 93 -1.24 -8.23 -1.51
N VAL A 94 -1.21 -7.13 -2.26
CA VAL A 94 -2.38 -6.29 -2.49
C VAL A 94 -2.86 -6.43 -3.93
N GLU A 95 -4.18 -6.40 -4.12
CA GLU A 95 -4.76 -6.41 -5.47
C GLU A 95 -5.50 -5.11 -5.77
N PRO A 96 -5.63 -4.73 -7.06
CA PRO A 96 -6.48 -3.62 -7.44
C PRO A 96 -7.92 -3.80 -6.93
N VAL A 97 -8.53 -2.73 -6.44
CA VAL A 97 -9.87 -2.78 -5.80
C VAL A 97 -11.04 -2.91 -6.79
N THR A 98 -10.78 -3.32 -8.03
CA THR A 98 -11.74 -3.41 -9.12
C THR A 98 -13.01 -4.16 -8.74
N LYS A 99 -12.90 -5.31 -8.06
CA LYS A 99 -14.06 -6.10 -7.66
C LYS A 99 -14.97 -5.33 -6.71
N MET A 100 -14.38 -4.59 -5.78
CA MET A 100 -15.10 -3.81 -4.77
C MET A 100 -15.86 -2.64 -5.40
N LEU A 101 -15.40 -2.17 -6.55
CA LEU A 101 -16.03 -1.08 -7.29
C LEU A 101 -17.14 -1.52 -8.26
N SER A 102 -17.34 -2.82 -8.49
CA SER A 102 -18.32 -3.37 -9.44
C SER A 102 -19.76 -2.91 -9.21
N LYS A 103 -20.11 -2.52 -7.97
CA LYS A 103 -21.44 -2.07 -7.57
C LYS A 103 -21.73 -0.58 -7.85
N TYR A 104 -20.73 0.19 -8.29
CA TYR A 104 -20.89 1.62 -8.58
C TYR A 104 -21.08 1.85 -10.08
N SER A 105 -21.78 2.93 -10.43
CA SER A 105 -22.19 3.24 -11.81
C SER A 105 -21.09 3.87 -12.64
N LEU A 106 -20.28 4.76 -12.06
CA LEU A 106 -19.11 5.40 -12.68
C LEU A 106 -17.88 5.27 -11.76
N PRO A 107 -17.36 4.06 -11.54
CA PRO A 107 -16.20 3.84 -10.70
C PRO A 107 -14.89 4.08 -11.46
N VAL A 108 -13.91 4.63 -10.75
CA VAL A 108 -12.52 4.73 -11.24
C VAL A 108 -11.56 4.08 -10.25
N VAL A 109 -10.63 3.26 -10.74
CA VAL A 109 -9.49 2.75 -9.98
C VAL A 109 -8.30 3.67 -10.25
N TRP A 110 -7.74 4.25 -9.20
CA TRP A 110 -6.49 4.98 -9.27
C TRP A 110 -5.34 4.01 -9.03
N ALA A 111 -4.43 3.87 -9.99
CA ALA A 111 -3.31 2.95 -9.92
C ALA A 111 -2.07 3.52 -10.62
N THR A 112 -0.90 2.93 -10.38
CA THR A 112 0.28 3.20 -11.21
C THR A 112 0.09 2.64 -12.61
N LYS A 113 0.87 3.14 -13.58
CA LYS A 113 0.86 2.64 -14.96
C LYS A 113 1.03 1.12 -15.01
N VAL A 114 2.11 0.60 -14.40
CA VAL A 114 2.39 -0.84 -14.34
C VAL A 114 1.23 -1.63 -13.71
N THR A 115 0.62 -1.12 -12.65
CA THR A 115 -0.53 -1.80 -12.02
C THR A 115 -1.74 -1.80 -12.95
N SER A 116 -2.04 -0.68 -13.59
CA SER A 116 -3.20 -0.52 -14.48
C SER A 116 -3.13 -1.38 -15.75
N GLU A 117 -1.91 -1.59 -16.26
CA GLU A 117 -1.63 -2.35 -17.48
C GLU A 117 -1.36 -3.84 -17.19
N SER A 118 -1.31 -4.24 -15.91
CA SER A 118 -1.02 -5.62 -15.52
C SER A 118 -2.09 -6.62 -15.99
N ILE A 119 -1.66 -7.86 -16.22
CA ILE A 119 -2.55 -8.99 -16.51
C ILE A 119 -3.62 -9.13 -15.43
N LYS A 120 -3.23 -8.98 -14.16
CA LYS A 120 -4.16 -9.03 -13.01
C LYS A 120 -5.25 -7.96 -13.12
N ALA A 121 -4.91 -6.71 -13.41
CA ALA A 121 -5.90 -5.63 -13.59
C ALA A 121 -6.84 -5.91 -14.77
N LYS A 122 -6.32 -6.43 -15.90
CA LYS A 122 -7.11 -6.84 -17.05
C LYS A 122 -8.12 -7.94 -16.69
N MET A 123 -7.66 -9.02 -16.06
CA MET A 123 -8.52 -10.13 -15.63
C MET A 123 -9.61 -9.69 -14.65
N LEU A 124 -9.26 -8.80 -13.70
CA LEU A 124 -10.21 -8.27 -12.72
C LEU A 124 -11.32 -7.46 -13.39
N ARG A 125 -11.00 -6.62 -14.38
CA ARG A 125 -12.01 -5.89 -15.16
C ARG A 125 -12.90 -6.83 -15.95
N GLU A 126 -12.30 -7.75 -16.69
CA GLU A 126 -13.03 -8.69 -17.55
C GLU A 126 -14.00 -9.59 -16.76
N SER A 127 -13.58 -10.03 -15.58
CA SER A 127 -14.33 -11.00 -14.76
C SER A 127 -15.32 -10.36 -13.80
N HIS A 128 -15.11 -9.11 -13.37
CA HIS A 128 -15.88 -8.54 -12.26
C HIS A 128 -16.47 -7.15 -12.51
N ALA A 129 -15.84 -6.31 -13.34
CA ALA A 129 -16.26 -4.92 -13.46
C ALA A 129 -15.76 -4.27 -14.76
N LYS A 130 -16.37 -4.63 -15.89
CA LYS A 130 -15.99 -4.11 -17.22
C LYS A 130 -16.16 -2.59 -17.34
N GLN A 131 -17.06 -2.01 -16.55
CA GLN A 131 -17.31 -0.57 -16.50
C GLN A 131 -16.28 0.23 -15.69
N VAL A 132 -15.39 -0.44 -14.95
CA VAL A 132 -14.37 0.24 -14.14
C VAL A 132 -13.30 0.85 -15.03
N GLN A 133 -13.23 2.18 -15.02
CA GLN A 133 -12.13 2.92 -15.61
C GLN A 133 -10.90 2.80 -14.71
N TYR A 134 -9.72 2.71 -15.31
CA TYR A 134 -8.46 2.89 -14.61
C TYR A 134 -7.91 4.28 -14.94
N TYR A 135 -7.37 4.95 -13.93
CA TYR A 135 -6.78 6.27 -14.02
C TYR A 135 -5.41 6.26 -13.36
N THR A 136 -4.42 6.84 -14.04
CA THR A 136 -3.05 6.94 -13.53
C THR A 136 -2.74 8.41 -13.24
N PRO A 137 -2.84 8.85 -11.97
CA PRO A 137 -2.40 10.19 -11.58
C PRO A 137 -0.86 10.21 -11.60
N SER A 138 -0.28 10.57 -12.74
CA SER A 138 1.17 10.57 -12.96
C SER A 138 1.88 11.44 -11.92
N GLY A 139 2.99 10.94 -11.37
CA GLY A 139 3.78 11.65 -10.35
C GLY A 139 3.15 11.71 -8.95
N LEU A 140 1.90 11.27 -8.75
CA LEU A 140 1.24 11.39 -7.45
C LEU A 140 1.96 10.58 -6.35
N ALA A 141 2.42 9.38 -6.68
CA ALA A 141 3.17 8.56 -5.72
C ALA A 141 4.50 9.25 -5.34
N ASN A 142 5.19 9.89 -6.29
CA ASN A 142 6.41 10.67 -6.02
C ASN A 142 6.12 11.89 -5.15
N ALA A 143 5.08 12.65 -5.48
CA ALA A 143 4.69 13.83 -4.71
C ALA A 143 4.36 13.46 -3.25
N ILE A 144 3.68 12.33 -3.03
CA ILE A 144 3.41 11.79 -1.68
C ILE A 144 4.70 11.32 -1.03
N GLU A 145 5.57 10.58 -1.72
CA GLU A 145 6.85 10.13 -1.15
C GLU A 145 7.73 11.31 -0.70
N ASP A 146 7.73 12.41 -1.45
CA ASP A 146 8.52 13.60 -1.17
C ASP A 146 7.80 14.62 -0.27
N MET A 147 6.57 14.33 0.16
CA MET A 147 5.70 15.22 0.95
C MET A 147 5.52 16.60 0.30
N ASP A 148 5.46 16.64 -1.03
CA ASP A 148 5.24 17.85 -1.82
C ASP A 148 3.74 18.17 -1.93
N GLU A 149 3.23 18.89 -0.93
CA GLU A 149 1.82 19.27 -0.83
C GLU A 149 1.31 20.08 -2.03
N VAL A 150 2.17 20.93 -2.62
CA VAL A 150 1.79 21.78 -3.76
C VAL A 150 1.61 20.91 -5.01
N LEU A 151 2.52 19.98 -5.25
CA LEU A 151 2.42 19.05 -6.37
C LEU A 151 1.24 18.09 -6.20
N ILE A 152 0.99 17.60 -4.98
CA ILE A 152 -0.20 16.79 -4.66
C ILE A 152 -1.48 17.54 -5.07
N ASP A 153 -1.64 18.78 -4.61
CA ASP A 153 -2.86 19.56 -4.89
C ASP A 153 -3.04 19.85 -6.39
N ASN A 154 -1.95 20.12 -7.11
CA ASN A 154 -1.98 20.31 -8.56
C ASN A 154 -2.42 19.04 -9.30
N ILE A 155 -1.88 17.87 -8.94
CA ILE A 155 -2.25 16.59 -9.56
C ILE A 155 -3.71 16.25 -9.25
N LEU A 156 -4.19 16.46 -8.02
CA LEU A 156 -5.59 16.23 -7.67
C LEU A 156 -6.54 17.14 -8.45
N LYS A 157 -6.18 18.42 -8.62
CA LYS A 157 -6.94 19.38 -9.44
C LYS A 157 -7.00 18.94 -10.91
N GLN A 158 -5.88 18.51 -11.47
CA GLN A 158 -5.83 17.97 -12.83
C GLN A 158 -6.69 16.72 -12.97
N ALA A 159 -6.59 15.78 -12.03
CA ALA A 159 -7.41 14.58 -12.01
C ALA A 159 -8.90 14.90 -11.95
N LYS A 160 -9.29 15.95 -11.20
CA LYS A 160 -10.68 16.41 -11.14
C LYS A 160 -11.18 16.97 -12.48
N GLN A 161 -10.33 17.68 -13.21
CA GLN A 161 -10.63 18.19 -14.54
C GLN A 161 -10.78 17.07 -15.56
N GLU A 162 -9.89 16.07 -15.53
CA GLU A 162 -9.87 14.95 -16.48
C GLU A 162 -11.00 13.95 -16.24
N LEU A 163 -11.30 13.62 -14.97
CA LEU A 163 -12.31 12.61 -14.61
C LEU A 163 -13.73 13.18 -14.49
N GLY A 164 -13.88 14.49 -14.28
CA GLY A 164 -15.17 15.11 -14.05
C GLY A 164 -15.92 14.52 -12.84
N ASN A 165 -17.10 13.95 -13.08
CA ASN A 165 -17.93 13.34 -12.04
C ASN A 165 -17.78 11.81 -12.03
N VAL A 166 -17.12 11.30 -11.00
CA VAL A 166 -17.01 9.87 -10.71
C VAL A 166 -17.80 9.53 -9.45
N SER A 167 -18.45 8.36 -9.44
CA SER A 167 -19.26 7.92 -8.31
C SER A 167 -18.43 7.28 -7.18
N ALA A 168 -17.31 6.64 -7.54
CA ALA A 168 -16.40 6.02 -6.59
C ALA A 168 -14.96 6.05 -7.11
N ILE A 169 -14.01 6.20 -6.19
CA ILE A 169 -12.57 6.20 -6.43
C ILE A 169 -11.95 5.10 -5.58
N GLY A 170 -11.38 4.08 -6.22
CA GLY A 170 -10.68 3.00 -5.55
C GLY A 170 -9.16 3.20 -5.59
N LEU A 171 -8.51 3.14 -4.43
CA LEU A 171 -7.08 3.43 -4.29
C LEU A 171 -6.26 2.14 -4.47
N SER A 172 -5.62 1.96 -5.63
CA SER A 172 -4.79 0.78 -5.97
C SER A 172 -3.31 1.13 -6.16
N CYS A 173 -2.84 2.08 -5.35
CA CYS A 173 -1.45 2.35 -5.03
C CYS A 173 -1.40 2.64 -3.52
N THR A 174 -0.42 2.08 -2.82
CA THR A 174 -0.30 2.20 -1.37
C THR A 174 -0.04 3.63 -0.87
N HIS A 175 0.47 4.52 -1.72
CA HIS A 175 0.63 5.94 -1.38
C HIS A 175 -0.70 6.69 -1.30
N TYR A 176 -1.67 6.39 -2.16
CA TYR A 176 -2.87 7.22 -2.28
C TYR A 176 -3.73 7.26 -1.00
N PRO A 177 -3.86 6.17 -0.21
CA PRO A 177 -4.53 6.24 1.09
C PRO A 177 -3.87 7.16 2.12
N LEU A 178 -2.61 7.57 1.93
CA LEU A 178 -1.95 8.52 2.84
C LEU A 178 -2.52 9.94 2.70
N ILE A 179 -3.08 10.27 1.53
CA ILE A 179 -3.71 11.56 1.23
C ILE A 179 -5.22 11.44 1.05
N GLU A 180 -5.85 10.40 1.61
CA GLU A 180 -7.27 10.11 1.42
C GLU A 180 -8.16 11.33 1.74
N SER A 181 -7.81 12.09 2.79
CA SER A 181 -8.50 13.32 3.17
C SER A 181 -8.54 14.34 2.01
N LYS A 182 -7.40 14.58 1.35
CA LYS A 182 -7.32 15.49 0.20
C LYS A 182 -8.11 14.97 -1.00
N ILE A 183 -8.03 13.68 -1.30
CA ILE A 183 -8.83 13.06 -2.37
C ILE A 183 -10.33 13.26 -2.10
N ARG A 184 -10.79 13.05 -0.86
CA ARG A 184 -12.20 13.28 -0.47
C ARG A 184 -12.61 14.74 -0.60
N GLN A 185 -11.73 15.68 -0.24
CA GLN A 185 -11.99 17.12 -0.41
C GLN A 185 -12.11 17.51 -1.89
N THR A 186 -11.27 16.97 -2.76
CA THR A 186 -11.33 17.22 -4.21
C THR A 186 -12.54 16.55 -4.88
N PHE A 187 -12.95 15.38 -4.37
CA PHE A 187 -14.06 14.58 -4.90
C PHE A 187 -15.16 14.34 -3.86
N PRO A 188 -15.84 15.39 -3.37
CA PRO A 188 -16.72 15.30 -2.20
C PRO A 188 -17.98 14.46 -2.42
N LYS A 189 -18.36 14.22 -3.69
CA LYS A 189 -19.52 13.39 -4.06
C LYS A 189 -19.14 11.93 -4.34
N SER A 190 -17.85 11.59 -4.33
CA SER A 190 -17.36 10.27 -4.69
C SER A 190 -17.10 9.43 -3.45
N VAL A 191 -17.47 8.15 -3.50
CA VAL A 191 -17.06 7.20 -2.46
C VAL A 191 -15.58 6.86 -2.66
N VAL A 192 -14.72 7.24 -1.72
CA VAL A 192 -13.30 6.83 -1.74
C VAL A 192 -13.11 5.53 -0.98
N LEU A 193 -12.44 4.56 -1.59
CA LEU A 193 -12.21 3.21 -1.05
C LEU A 193 -10.71 2.91 -0.92
N ASP A 194 -10.27 2.79 0.34
CA ASP A 194 -8.95 2.30 0.74
C ASP A 194 -8.98 0.76 0.96
N PRO A 195 -8.20 -0.05 0.23
CA PRO A 195 -8.13 -1.49 0.44
C PRO A 195 -7.42 -1.93 1.73
N SER A 196 -6.64 -1.05 2.37
CA SER A 196 -5.63 -1.43 3.34
C SER A 196 -6.20 -2.20 4.55
N ILE A 197 -7.39 -1.80 5.02
CA ILE A 197 -8.06 -2.50 6.12
C ILE A 197 -8.49 -3.93 5.74
N TYR A 198 -8.87 -4.18 4.49
CA TYR A 198 -9.26 -5.51 4.03
C TYR A 198 -8.04 -6.43 3.90
N VAL A 199 -6.91 -5.88 3.46
CA VAL A 199 -5.62 -6.59 3.43
C VAL A 199 -5.23 -7.01 4.84
N VAL A 200 -5.28 -6.10 5.82
CA VAL A 200 -4.99 -6.40 7.22
C VAL A 200 -5.93 -7.47 7.78
N ARG A 201 -7.25 -7.35 7.54
CA ARG A 201 -8.21 -8.38 7.99
C ARG A 201 -7.88 -9.75 7.41
N HIS A 202 -7.54 -9.82 6.12
CA HIS A 202 -7.17 -11.07 5.47
C HIS A 202 -5.90 -11.68 6.09
N ILE A 203 -4.87 -10.87 6.34
CA ILE A 203 -3.63 -11.32 7.00
C ILE A 203 -3.93 -11.88 8.40
N LEU A 204 -4.65 -11.12 9.22
CA LEU A 204 -4.94 -11.52 10.61
C LEU A 204 -5.76 -12.81 10.67
N ASN A 205 -6.77 -12.93 9.82
CA ASN A 205 -7.59 -14.14 9.74
C ASN A 205 -6.77 -15.35 9.28
N THR A 206 -5.92 -15.17 8.26
CA THR A 206 -5.10 -16.27 7.70
C THR A 206 -4.06 -16.75 8.71
N LEU A 207 -3.47 -15.83 9.48
CA LEU A 207 -2.45 -16.15 10.48
C LEU A 207 -3.04 -16.51 11.85
N ASN A 208 -4.37 -16.58 11.97
CA ASN A 208 -5.11 -16.76 13.23
C ASN A 208 -4.62 -15.80 14.34
N LEU A 209 -4.29 -14.57 13.96
CA LEU A 209 -3.84 -13.53 14.88
C LEU A 209 -5.07 -12.85 15.47
N SER A 210 -5.36 -13.11 16.74
CA SER A 210 -6.46 -12.42 17.43
C SER A 210 -6.16 -10.92 17.54
N ALA A 211 -7.20 -10.10 17.39
CA ALA A 211 -7.12 -8.67 17.69
C ALA A 211 -6.97 -8.39 19.19
N SER A 212 -7.16 -9.40 20.04
CA SER A 212 -7.35 -9.27 21.48
C SER A 212 -6.46 -10.24 22.25
N GLN A 213 -5.25 -9.81 22.54
CA GLN A 213 -4.55 -10.21 23.76
C GLN A 213 -3.85 -8.98 24.30
N ARG A 214 -4.41 -8.45 25.40
CA ARG A 214 -3.93 -7.45 26.36
C ARG A 214 -3.03 -6.35 25.81
N VAL A 215 -3.36 -5.10 26.14
CA VAL A 215 -2.50 -3.91 25.99
C VAL A 215 -1.21 -4.14 26.81
N ALA A 216 -0.29 -4.93 26.28
CA ALA A 216 1.10 -4.94 26.65
C ALA A 216 1.76 -3.93 25.71
N HIS A 217 2.48 -2.98 26.32
CA HIS A 217 3.10 -1.83 25.69
C HIS A 217 3.68 -2.10 24.29
N ASN A 218 3.36 -1.17 23.38
CA ASN A 218 3.99 -0.89 22.08
C ASN A 218 4.35 -2.13 21.23
N SER A 219 3.65 -2.33 20.12
CA SER A 219 4.22 -3.06 19.00
C SER A 219 5.63 -2.53 18.73
N THR A 220 6.65 -3.38 18.89
CA THR A 220 8.01 -3.01 18.50
C THR A 220 8.05 -3.03 16.98
N ILE A 221 7.94 -1.84 16.38
CA ILE A 221 8.09 -1.68 14.93
C ILE A 221 9.56 -1.36 14.66
N GLN A 222 10.22 -2.24 13.92
CA GLN A 222 11.56 -2.00 13.40
C GLN A 222 11.46 -1.45 11.99
N TYR A 223 12.02 -0.27 11.76
CA TYR A 223 11.99 0.40 10.47
C TYR A 223 13.32 0.22 9.75
N HIS A 224 13.26 -0.19 8.49
CA HIS A 224 14.40 -0.39 7.60
C HIS A 224 14.16 0.34 6.28
N THR A 225 15.21 0.93 5.72
CA THR A 225 15.17 1.51 4.37
C THR A 225 16.47 1.30 3.63
N THR A 226 16.39 1.19 2.31
CA THR A 226 17.59 1.27 1.43
C THR A 226 17.99 2.70 1.09
N GLY A 227 17.13 3.67 1.41
CA GLY A 227 17.41 5.11 1.36
C GLY A 227 18.12 5.61 2.62
N THR A 228 17.80 6.83 3.05
CA THR A 228 18.36 7.40 4.29
C THR A 228 17.37 7.27 5.44
N MET A 229 17.85 6.88 6.62
CA MET A 229 17.01 6.81 7.83
C MET A 229 16.42 8.18 8.17
N LEU A 230 17.14 9.28 7.93
CA LEU A 230 16.63 10.63 8.14
C LEU A 230 15.37 10.94 7.29
N LYS A 231 15.34 10.51 6.01
CA LYS A 231 14.16 10.68 5.16
C LYS A 231 12.99 9.86 5.71
N LEU A 232 13.24 8.59 6.04
CA LEU A 232 12.22 7.69 6.57
C LEU A 232 11.65 8.21 7.90
N ASP A 233 12.48 8.67 8.83
CA ASP A 233 12.06 9.20 10.13
C ASP A 233 11.15 10.42 9.99
N ASN A 234 11.45 11.31 9.04
CA ASN A 234 10.58 12.46 8.75
C ASN A 234 9.22 12.01 8.19
N GLN A 235 9.20 11.04 7.28
CA GLN A 235 7.96 10.50 6.73
C GLN A 235 7.15 9.74 7.78
N ILE A 236 7.80 9.03 8.72
CA ILE A 236 7.13 8.38 9.85
C ILE A 236 6.44 9.44 10.71
N LYS A 237 7.13 10.53 11.08
CA LYS A 237 6.53 11.63 11.85
C LYS A 237 5.30 12.18 11.16
N HIS A 238 5.43 12.48 9.88
CA HIS A 238 4.36 13.05 9.08
C HIS A 238 3.14 12.12 8.94
N TYR A 239 3.33 10.89 8.47
CA TYR A 239 2.20 10.02 8.13
C TYR A 239 1.65 9.19 9.31
N MET A 240 2.46 8.91 10.34
CA MET A 240 2.09 8.00 11.42
C MET A 240 1.74 8.71 12.73
N TYR A 241 2.23 9.94 12.95
CA TYR A 241 2.10 10.63 14.23
C TYR A 241 1.39 11.99 14.16
N GLU A 242 1.55 12.79 13.09
CA GLU A 242 0.97 14.13 13.00
C GLU A 242 -0.58 14.16 12.94
N HIS A 243 -1.23 13.01 12.72
CA HIS A 243 -2.70 12.90 12.74
C HIS A 243 -3.29 12.28 14.01
N ARG A 244 -2.53 12.19 15.11
CA ARG A 244 -3.07 11.82 16.44
C ARG A 244 -3.74 12.97 17.21
N THR A 245 -4.04 14.09 16.54
CA THR A 245 -4.66 15.26 17.16
C THR A 245 -6.19 15.26 17.00
N VAL A 246 -6.82 15.02 18.15
CA VAL A 246 -8.17 15.39 18.62
C VAL A 246 -9.35 14.51 18.13
N PRO A 247 -9.99 13.73 19.03
CA PRO A 247 -11.32 13.21 18.76
C PRO A 247 -12.29 14.38 18.62
N GLN A 248 -12.99 14.47 17.50
CA GLN A 248 -14.16 15.32 17.39
C GLN A 248 -15.16 14.84 18.46
N LYS A 249 -15.40 15.72 19.44
CA LYS A 249 -16.49 15.60 20.41
C LYS A 249 -17.83 15.62 19.71
#